data_AF-A0A1Y1MUF5-F1
#
_entry.id   AF-A0A1Y1MUF5-F1
#
_cell.length_a   1.000
_cell.length_b   1.000
_cell.length_c   1.000
_cell.angle_alpha   90.00
_cell.angle_beta   90.00
_cell.angle_gamma   90.00
#
_symmetry.space_group_name_H-M   'P 1'
#
loop_
_entity.id
_entity.type
_entity.pdbx_description
1 polymer ?
#
loop_
_entity_poly.entity_id
_entity_poly.type
_entity_poly.pdbx_seq_one_letter_code
_entity_poly.pdbx_strand_id
1 'polypeptide(L)'
;HKYTKDLKCDQCDFATNYKTILRKHLFKHNSTTIDLKCVQCKSRFKSCRHQPIKGFKCNQCDFATNWKSSLNKHLISHKTTKDLKCDQCNFATNYKFRFKAHLLTHKTTTKYLK
;
A
#
# COMPACT_ATOMS: atom_id res chain seq x y z
N HIS A 1 -25.31 -2.71 -23.79
CA HIS A 1 -24.86 -3.02 -22.41
C HIS A 1 -23.35 -3.21 -22.41
N LYS A 2 -22.60 -2.50 -21.54
CA LYS A 2 -21.15 -2.77 -21.36
C LYS A 2 -21.00 -3.89 -20.34
N TYR A 3 -20.45 -5.02 -20.76
CA TYR A 3 -20.00 -6.09 -19.86
C TYR A 3 -18.77 -5.59 -19.08
N THR A 4 -18.97 -4.88 -17.97
CA THR A 4 -17.88 -4.56 -17.05
C THR A 4 -17.55 -5.81 -16.26
N LYS A 5 -16.45 -6.49 -16.62
CA LYS A 5 -15.99 -7.68 -15.89
C LYS A 5 -15.72 -7.32 -14.42
N ASP A 6 -16.54 -7.86 -13.53
CA ASP A 6 -16.45 -7.57 -12.10
C ASP A 6 -15.14 -8.07 -11.50
N LEU A 7 -14.54 -7.22 -10.66
CA LEU A 7 -13.37 -7.56 -9.87
C LEU A 7 -13.88 -8.08 -8.51
N LYS A 8 -13.80 -9.39 -8.33
CA LYS A 8 -14.19 -10.06 -7.08
C LYS A 8 -13.04 -10.03 -6.06
N CYS A 9 -13.40 -10.04 -4.78
CA CYS A 9 -12.47 -10.31 -3.70
C CYS A 9 -12.16 -11.81 -3.61
N ASP A 10 -10.97 -12.15 -3.14
CA ASP A 10 -10.48 -13.52 -2.90
C ASP A 10 -10.80 -14.02 -1.48
N GLN A 11 -11.29 -13.14 -0.60
CA GLN A 11 -11.50 -13.38 0.84
C GLN A 11 -12.96 -13.25 1.28
N CYS A 12 -13.88 -12.85 0.39
CA CYS A 12 -15.33 -12.78 0.64
C CYS A 12 -16.08 -12.48 -0.68
N ASP A 13 -17.42 -12.52 -0.67
CA ASP A 13 -18.28 -12.32 -1.85
C ASP A 13 -18.32 -10.88 -2.41
N PHE A 14 -17.50 -9.97 -1.90
CA PHE A 14 -17.45 -8.59 -2.37
C PHE A 14 -16.99 -8.49 -3.83
N ALA A 15 -17.78 -7.85 -4.68
CA ALA A 15 -17.47 -7.59 -6.08
C ALA A 15 -17.60 -6.09 -6.43
N THR A 16 -16.78 -5.61 -7.37
CA THR A 16 -16.89 -4.25 -7.90
C THR A 16 -16.24 -4.13 -9.29
N ASN A 17 -16.81 -3.32 -10.16
CA ASN A 17 -16.19 -2.93 -11.43
C ASN A 17 -15.03 -1.93 -11.28
N TYR A 18 -14.78 -1.36 -10.08
CA TYR A 18 -13.72 -0.35 -9.85
C TYR A 18 -12.53 -0.90 -9.05
N LYS A 19 -11.36 -1.02 -9.71
CA LYS A 19 -10.08 -1.46 -9.09
C LYS A 19 -9.65 -0.62 -7.87
N THR A 20 -10.05 0.65 -7.83
CA THR A 20 -9.83 1.56 -6.69
C THR A 20 -10.67 1.20 -5.47
N ILE A 21 -11.90 0.73 -5.67
CA ILE A 21 -12.80 0.27 -4.61
C ILE A 21 -12.31 -1.08 -4.08
N LEU A 22 -11.98 -2.04 -4.95
CA LEU A 22 -11.44 -3.33 -4.52
C LEU A 22 -10.17 -3.18 -3.68
N ARG A 23 -9.25 -2.27 -4.05
CA ARG A 23 -8.08 -1.96 -3.20
C ARG A 23 -8.43 -1.41 -1.81
N LYS A 24 -9.46 -0.54 -1.71
CA LYS A 24 -9.94 -0.04 -0.40
C LYS A 24 -10.62 -1.13 0.42
N HIS A 25 -11.30 -2.07 -0.24
CA HIS A 25 -11.91 -3.23 0.39
C HIS A 25 -10.85 -4.18 0.96
N LEU A 26 -9.88 -4.62 0.13
CA LEU A 26 -8.79 -5.52 0.54
C LEU A 26 -7.95 -4.96 1.70
N PHE A 27 -7.88 -3.64 1.88
CA PHE A 27 -7.24 -3.04 3.05
C PHE A 27 -7.90 -3.45 4.39
N LYS A 28 -9.23 -3.67 4.42
CA LYS A 28 -9.94 -4.09 5.63
C LYS A 28 -9.53 -5.49 6.10
N HIS A 29 -9.36 -6.44 5.19
CA HIS A 29 -8.90 -7.79 5.53
C HIS A 29 -7.46 -7.82 6.03
N ASN A 30 -6.61 -6.95 5.45
CA ASN A 30 -5.17 -6.95 5.67
C ASN A 30 -4.70 -6.02 6.81
N SER A 31 -5.60 -5.27 7.46
CA SER A 31 -5.23 -4.35 8.53
C SER A 31 -6.23 -4.30 9.67
N THR A 32 -5.70 -4.25 10.90
CA THR A 32 -6.49 -4.00 12.10
C THR A 32 -6.11 -2.63 12.68
N THR A 33 -7.11 -1.83 13.04
CA THR A 33 -6.89 -0.58 13.79
C THR A 33 -6.70 -0.94 15.25
N ILE A 34 -5.56 -0.57 15.83
CA ILE A 34 -5.23 -0.87 17.22
C ILE A 34 -5.20 0.40 18.07
N ASP A 35 -5.93 0.38 19.18
CA ASP A 35 -5.90 1.42 20.20
C ASP A 35 -4.61 1.29 21.02
N LEU A 36 -3.54 1.85 20.49
CA LEU A 36 -2.37 2.19 21.30
C LEU A 36 -2.79 3.39 22.19
N LYS A 37 -2.93 3.14 23.50
CA LYS A 37 -3.27 4.14 24.52
C LYS A 37 -2.06 4.48 25.36
N CYS A 38 -1.90 5.77 25.66
CA CYS A 38 -0.96 6.24 26.65
C CYS A 38 -1.60 6.25 28.04
N VAL A 39 -1.04 5.50 28.98
CA VAL A 39 -1.51 5.45 30.38
C VAL A 39 -1.35 6.81 31.09
N GLN A 40 -0.45 7.68 30.62
CA GLN A 40 0.07 8.81 31.39
C GLN A 40 -0.47 10.21 31.03
N CYS A 41 -1.00 10.46 29.82
CA CYS A 41 -1.14 11.85 29.33
C CYS A 41 -2.52 12.35 28.88
N LYS A 42 -3.55 11.50 28.79
CA LYS A 42 -4.96 11.85 28.40
C LYS A 42 -5.14 12.77 27.16
N SER A 43 -4.11 12.94 26.31
CA SER A 43 -4.06 13.96 25.25
C SER A 43 -4.49 13.42 23.88
N ARG A 44 -4.99 14.31 23.01
CA ARG A 44 -5.55 13.98 21.68
C ARG A 44 -4.55 14.10 20.52
N PHE A 45 -3.26 14.37 20.79
CA PHE A 45 -2.22 14.50 19.77
C PHE A 45 -1.82 13.15 19.12
N LYS A 46 -1.32 13.21 17.88
CA LYS A 46 -0.75 12.06 17.14
C LYS A 46 0.60 11.55 17.70
N SER A 47 1.10 12.16 18.78
CA SER A 47 2.30 11.76 19.50
C SER A 47 2.12 12.08 20.98
N CYS A 48 2.44 11.14 21.87
CA CYS A 48 2.60 11.40 23.30
C CYS A 48 3.95 10.85 23.76
N ARG A 49 4.68 11.66 24.55
CA ARG A 49 6.06 11.38 24.99
C ARG A 49 6.19 10.21 25.98
N HIS A 50 5.07 9.60 26.39
CA HIS A 50 5.03 8.60 27.47
C HIS A 50 4.54 7.20 27.05
N GLN A 51 3.72 7.06 25.99
CA GLN A 51 3.31 5.79 25.34
C GLN A 51 2.48 6.09 24.06
N PRO A 52 2.38 5.17 23.08
CA PRO A 52 1.68 5.40 21.80
C PRO A 52 0.14 5.51 21.97
N ILE A 53 -0.71 6.14 21.13
CA ILE A 53 -0.73 6.65 19.71
C ILE A 53 -1.42 5.67 18.73
N LYS A 54 -2.76 5.77 18.54
CA LYS A 54 -3.61 4.94 17.62
C LYS A 54 -2.86 4.45 16.37
N GLY A 55 -2.72 3.13 16.25
CA GLY A 55 -1.92 2.46 15.23
C GLY A 55 -2.72 1.60 14.28
N PHE A 56 -2.03 1.13 13.24
CA PHE A 56 -2.50 0.13 12.29
C PHE A 56 -1.53 -1.05 12.33
N LYS A 57 -2.01 -2.27 12.65
CA LYS A 57 -1.23 -3.50 12.58
C LYS A 57 -1.51 -4.20 11.24
N CYS A 58 -0.49 -4.85 10.69
CA CYS A 58 -0.66 -5.84 9.64
C CYS A 58 -1.30 -7.12 10.20
N ASN A 59 -2.19 -7.74 9.43
CA ASN A 59 -2.81 -9.01 9.84
C ASN A 59 -1.99 -10.24 9.39
N GLN A 60 -0.90 -10.04 8.64
CA GLN A 60 -0.03 -11.11 8.10
C GLN A 60 1.34 -11.20 8.78
N CYS A 61 1.73 -10.21 9.61
CA CYS A 61 2.97 -10.22 10.39
C CYS A 61 2.92 -9.15 11.49
N ASP A 62 3.95 -9.07 12.34
CA ASP A 62 3.97 -8.15 13.49
C ASP A 62 4.25 -6.68 13.17
N PHE A 63 4.28 -6.29 11.88
CA PHE A 63 4.45 -4.89 11.50
C PHE A 63 3.28 -4.02 11.99
N ALA A 64 3.61 -2.95 12.71
CA ALA A 64 2.67 -1.93 13.18
C ALA A 64 3.19 -0.51 12.90
N THR A 65 2.27 0.44 12.68
CA THR A 65 2.62 1.84 12.43
C THR A 65 1.49 2.80 12.80
N ASN A 66 1.80 4.01 13.24
CA ASN A 66 0.83 5.09 13.44
C ASN A 66 0.35 5.75 12.13
N TRP A 67 0.92 5.41 10.97
CA TRP A 67 0.56 6.00 9.68
C TRP A 67 -0.11 5.00 8.74
N LYS A 68 -1.39 5.23 8.41
CA LYS A 68 -2.14 4.43 7.41
C LYS A 68 -1.44 4.34 6.06
N SER A 69 -0.76 5.41 5.64
CA SER A 69 0.04 5.46 4.41
C SER A 69 1.26 4.54 4.46
N SER A 70 1.87 4.35 5.63
CA SER A 70 2.97 3.41 5.84
C SER A 70 2.47 1.97 5.84
N LEU A 71 1.33 1.67 6.48
CA LEU A 71 0.75 0.32 6.39
C LEU A 71 0.34 -0.01 4.95
N ASN A 72 -0.28 0.93 4.23
CA ASN A 72 -0.60 0.76 2.80
C ASN A 72 0.63 0.41 1.95
N LYS A 73 1.81 0.99 2.26
CA LYS A 73 3.07 0.64 1.59
C LYS A 73 3.56 -0.74 2.02
N HIS A 74 3.51 -1.06 3.30
CA HIS A 74 3.90 -2.37 3.83
C HIS A 74 3.05 -3.51 3.24
N LEU A 75 1.73 -3.36 3.14
CA LEU A 75 0.86 -4.38 2.52
C LEU A 75 1.16 -4.66 1.04
N ILE A 76 1.95 -3.79 0.38
CA ILE A 76 2.43 -4.00 -0.98
C ILE A 76 3.67 -4.92 -1.02
N SER A 77 4.43 -5.10 0.07
CA SER A 77 5.55 -6.06 0.10
C SER A 77 5.10 -7.51 0.28
N HIS A 78 3.91 -7.75 0.84
CA HIS A 78 3.31 -9.09 0.91
C HIS A 78 2.80 -9.59 -0.45
N LYS A 79 2.70 -8.72 -1.47
CA LYS A 79 2.41 -9.13 -2.84
C LYS A 79 3.63 -9.76 -3.49
N THR A 80 3.56 -11.07 -3.73
CA THR A 80 4.55 -11.84 -4.51
C THR A 80 4.58 -11.42 -5.98
N THR A 81 3.43 -11.06 -6.57
CA THR A 81 3.34 -10.54 -7.95
C THR A 81 3.98 -9.15 -8.03
N LYS A 82 4.74 -8.86 -9.09
CA LYS A 82 5.23 -7.51 -9.42
C LYS A 82 4.40 -6.94 -10.57
N ASP A 83 3.39 -6.14 -10.21
CA ASP A 83 2.34 -5.66 -11.13
C ASP A 83 2.83 -4.56 -12.10
N LEU A 84 3.94 -3.86 -11.82
CA LEU A 84 4.53 -2.84 -12.70
C LEU A 84 5.88 -3.35 -13.24
N LYS A 85 5.90 -3.77 -14.50
CA LYS A 85 7.10 -4.19 -15.23
C LYS A 85 7.53 -3.06 -16.18
N CYS A 86 8.83 -2.88 -16.36
CA CYS A 86 9.37 -2.04 -17.41
C CYS A 86 9.26 -2.75 -18.77
N ASP A 87 9.10 -1.98 -19.83
CA ASP A 87 9.09 -2.40 -21.22
C ASP A 87 10.50 -2.46 -21.82
N GLN A 88 11.40 -1.60 -21.33
CA GLN A 88 12.78 -1.45 -21.82
C GLN A 88 13.82 -2.31 -21.08
N CYS A 89 13.47 -2.92 -19.94
CA CYS A 89 14.36 -3.83 -19.22
C CYS A 89 13.62 -4.74 -18.22
N ASN A 90 14.35 -5.68 -17.60
CA ASN A 90 13.82 -6.63 -16.62
C ASN A 90 13.42 -6.02 -15.25
N PHE A 91 13.39 -4.69 -15.10
CA PHE A 91 12.97 -4.05 -13.85
C PHE A 91 11.47 -4.24 -13.60
N ALA A 92 11.13 -4.70 -12.39
CA ALA A 92 9.74 -4.82 -11.97
C ALA A 92 9.55 -4.46 -10.50
N THR A 93 8.41 -3.84 -10.17
CA THR A 93 8.07 -3.39 -8.82
C THR A 93 6.56 -3.32 -8.59
N ASN A 94 6.14 -3.23 -7.33
CA ASN A 94 4.76 -2.88 -6.98
C ASN A 94 4.59 -1.39 -6.58
N TYR A 95 5.69 -0.65 -6.45
CA TYR A 95 5.68 0.73 -5.96
C TYR A 95 5.67 1.72 -7.13
N LYS A 96 4.53 2.39 -7.34
CA LYS A 96 4.35 3.40 -8.42
C LYS A 96 5.42 4.49 -8.41
N PHE A 97 5.90 4.92 -7.23
CA PHE A 97 6.96 5.93 -7.14
C PHE A 97 8.33 5.40 -7.59
N ARG A 98 8.68 4.15 -7.21
CA ARG A 98 9.91 3.48 -7.70
C ARG A 98 9.85 3.27 -9.20
N PHE A 99 8.69 2.86 -9.74
CA PHE A 99 8.50 2.71 -11.18
C PHE A 99 8.67 4.03 -11.94
N LYS A 100 8.05 5.12 -11.47
CA LYS A 100 8.24 6.45 -12.04
C LYS A 100 9.71 6.90 -12.01
N ALA A 101 10.41 6.72 -10.89
CA ALA A 101 11.81 7.07 -10.77
C ALA A 101 12.70 6.24 -11.71
N HIS A 102 12.43 4.94 -11.81
CA HIS A 102 13.11 4.05 -12.76
C HIS A 102 12.93 4.49 -14.22
N LEU A 103 11.72 4.88 -14.65
CA LEU A 103 11.51 5.37 -16.02
C LEU A 103 12.32 6.64 -16.37
N LEU A 104 12.85 7.37 -15.38
CA LEU A 104 13.76 8.49 -15.63
C LEU A 104 15.17 8.02 -16.00
N THR A 105 15.63 6.85 -15.54
CA THR A 105 16.98 6.34 -15.84
C THR A 105 17.16 6.02 -17.32
N HIS A 106 16.09 5.56 -17.99
CA HIS A 106 16.05 5.37 -19.44
C HIS A 106 16.06 6.70 -20.21
N LYS A 107 15.35 7.71 -19.71
CA LYS A 107 15.33 9.05 -20.32
C LYS A 107 16.67 9.78 -20.20
N THR A 108 17.46 9.50 -19.16
CA THR A 108 18.83 10.03 -19.05
C THR A 108 19.80 9.35 -20.01
N THR A 109 19.59 8.07 -20.36
CA THR A 109 20.44 7.38 -21.35
C THR A 109 20.30 7.96 -22.76
N THR A 110 19.13 8.49 -23.12
CA THR A 110 18.85 9.07 -24.46
C THR A 110 19.51 10.43 -24.70
N LYS A 111 20.24 11.01 -23.74
CA LYS A 111 20.86 12.34 -23.86
C LYS A 111 22.37 12.34 -24.13
N TYR A 112 23.03 11.19 -24.10
CA TYR A 112 24.49 11.06 -24.29
C TYR A 112 24.88 10.46 -25.67
N LEU A 113 23.94 10.43 -26.61
CA LEU A 113 24.16 10.03 -28.00
C LEU A 113 23.58 11.09 -28.96
N LYS A 114 24.30 12.21 -29.06
CA LYS A 114 24.25 13.20 -30.14
C LYS A 114 25.60 13.86 -30.27
#